data_AF-W6QA00-F1
#
_entry.id   AF-W6QA00-F1
#
_cell.length_a   1.000
_cell.length_b   1.000
_cell.length_c   1.000
_cell.angle_alpha   90.00
_cell.angle_beta   90.00
_cell.angle_gamma   90.00
#
_symmetry.space_group_name_H-M   'P 1'
#
loop_
_entity.id
_entity.type
_entity.pdbx_description
1 polymer ?
#
loop_
_entity_poly.entity_id
_entity_poly.type
_entity_poly.pdbx_seq_one_letter_code
_entity_poly.pdbx_strand_id
1 'polypeptide(L)'
;MFPEEKVRNEVAIMRYILDQTSIPVPFVLHWGTRKDGPLDPELGPFIIMEYMDHHTNMYDVLNTPGRSRAYRRILDPDFDEDELERL
;
A
#
# COMPACT_ATOMS: atom_id res chain seq x y z
N MET A 1 -21.25 -2.23 0.99
CA MET A 1 -19.80 -2.44 0.83
C MET A 1 -19.60 -3.88 0.40
N PHE A 2 -18.76 -4.16 -0.59
CA PHE A 2 -18.51 -5.52 -1.11
C PHE A 2 -17.02 -5.91 -0.90
N PRO A 3 -16.65 -6.42 0.29
CA PRO A 3 -15.24 -6.65 0.63
C PRO A 3 -14.54 -7.67 -0.27
N GLU A 4 -15.24 -8.73 -0.68
CA GLU A 4 -14.69 -9.77 -1.55
C GLU A 4 -14.40 -9.24 -2.97
N GLU A 5 -15.32 -8.43 -3.50
CA GLU A 5 -15.15 -7.77 -4.79
C GLU A 5 -13.96 -6.80 -4.76
N LYS A 6 -13.85 -6.01 -3.68
CA LYS A 6 -12.73 -5.10 -3.46
C LYS A 6 -11.39 -5.84 -3.45
N VAL A 7 -11.26 -6.93 -2.70
CA VAL A 7 -10.03 -7.74 -2.66
C VAL A 7 -9.70 -8.35 -4.04
N ARG A 8 -10.69 -8.88 -4.75
CA ARG A 8 -10.49 -9.40 -6.11
C ARG A 8 -9.95 -8.32 -7.05
N ASN A 9 -10.52 -7.11 -6.99
CA ASN A 9 -10.11 -5.99 -7.81
C ASN A 9 -8.69 -5.53 -7.46
N GLU A 10 -8.33 -5.46 -6.18
CA GLU A 10 -6.97 -5.12 -5.75
C GLU A 10 -5.93 -6.10 -6.30
N VAL A 11 -6.18 -7.41 -6.17
CA VAL A 11 -5.27 -8.43 -6.69
C VAL A 11 -5.13 -8.36 -8.22
N ALA A 12 -6.25 -8.16 -8.93
CA ALA A 12 -6.23 -8.04 -10.38
C ALA A 12 -5.41 -6.81 -10.84
N ILE A 13 -5.58 -5.68 -10.15
CA ILE A 13 -4.83 -4.45 -10.46
C ILE A 13 -3.36 -4.58 -10.09
N MET A 14 -3.01 -5.16 -8.94
CA MET A 14 -1.60 -5.39 -8.58
C MET A 14 -0.87 -6.24 -9.63
N ARG A 15 -1.51 -7.32 -10.10
CA ARG A 15 -0.95 -8.16 -11.18
C ARG A 15 -0.83 -7.41 -12.49
N TYR A 16 -1.86 -6.64 -12.85
CA TYR A 16 -1.82 -5.81 -14.06
C TYR A 16 -0.69 -4.77 -14.01
N ILE A 17 -0.51 -4.06 -12.89
CA ILE A 17 0.57 -3.08 -12.73
C ILE A 17 1.94 -3.75 -12.84
N LEU A 18 2.12 -4.90 -12.20
CA LEU A 18 3.35 -5.69 -12.28
C LEU A 18 3.67 -6.09 -13.72
N ASP A 19 2.66 -6.48 -14.50
CA ASP A 19 2.84 -6.97 -15.87
C ASP A 19 3.01 -5.84 -16.90
N GLN A 20 2.42 -4.66 -16.65
CA GLN A 20 2.29 -3.60 -17.66
C GLN A 20 3.17 -2.38 -17.42
N THR A 21 3.82 -2.28 -16.26
CA THR A 21 4.59 -1.09 -15.89
C THR A 21 5.90 -1.48 -15.23
N SER A 22 6.80 -0.50 -15.07
CA SER A 22 8.00 -0.64 -14.24
C SER A 22 7.78 -0.24 -12.79
N ILE A 23 6.53 0.09 -12.39
CA ILE A 23 6.23 0.51 -11.02
C ILE A 23 6.29 -0.75 -10.14
N PRO A 24 7.16 -0.77 -9.11
CA PRO A 24 7.26 -1.92 -8.24
C PRO A 24 5.99 -2.07 -7.40
N VAL A 25 5.43 -3.26 -7.41
CA VAL A 25 4.30 -3.66 -6.55
C VAL A 25 4.61 -5.00 -5.90
N PRO A 26 4.11 -5.26 -4.68
CA PRO A 26 4.33 -6.55 -4.01
C PRO A 26 3.80 -7.71 -4.85
N PHE A 27 4.55 -8.81 -4.92
CA PHE A 27 4.05 -10.02 -5.55
C PHE A 27 2.97 -10.66 -4.66
N VAL A 28 1.82 -10.96 -5.26
CA VAL A 28 0.70 -11.62 -4.56
C VAL A 28 0.96 -13.12 -4.47
N LEU A 29 1.29 -13.59 -3.26
CA LEU A 29 1.53 -15.00 -2.95
C LEU A 29 0.21 -15.78 -2.86
N HIS A 30 -0.80 -15.21 -2.21
CA HIS A 30 -2.13 -15.81 -2.08
C HIS A 30 -3.20 -14.74 -1.77
N TRP A 31 -4.46 -15.04 -2.01
CA TRP A 31 -5.59 -14.20 -1.60
C TRP A 31 -6.85 -15.06 -1.52
N GLY A 32 -7.83 -14.62 -0.75
CA GLY A 32 -9.04 -15.40 -0.54
C GLY A 32 -10.19 -14.61 0.04
N THR A 33 -11.37 -15.23 0.00
CA THR A 33 -12.55 -14.78 0.74
C THR A 33 -12.50 -15.29 2.17
N ARG A 34 -13.48 -14.88 2.99
CA ARG A 34 -13.66 -15.43 4.34
C ARG A 34 -13.78 -16.96 4.36
N LYS A 35 -14.33 -17.57 3.29
CA LYS A 35 -14.50 -19.03 3.21
C LYS A 35 -13.18 -19.77 2.91
N ASP A 36 -12.20 -19.05 2.37
CA ASP A 36 -10.92 -19.61 1.94
C ASP A 36 -9.84 -19.47 3.02
N GLY A 37 -10.13 -18.74 4.11
CA GLY A 37 -9.23 -18.55 5.23
C GLY A 37 -9.16 -19.75 6.19
N PRO A 38 -8.14 -19.82 7.07
CA PRO A 38 -8.16 -20.73 8.21
C PRO A 38 -9.45 -20.52 9.03
N LEU A 39 -9.90 -21.56 9.74
CA LEU A 39 -11.20 -21.69 10.44
C LEU A 39 -11.64 -20.53 11.35
N ASP A 40 -10.81 -19.50 11.53
CA ASP A 40 -11.16 -18.27 12.20
C ASP A 40 -12.26 -17.52 11.43
N PRO A 41 -13.51 -17.48 11.95
CA PRO A 41 -14.59 -16.77 11.31
C PRO A 41 -14.34 -15.27 11.24
N GLU A 42 -13.40 -14.70 11.99
CA GLU A 42 -13.17 -13.25 12.03
C GLU A 42 -12.28 -12.75 10.89
N LEU A 43 -11.53 -13.65 10.23
CA LEU A 43 -10.67 -13.29 9.11
C LEU A 43 -11.54 -13.09 7.85
N GLY A 44 -11.91 -11.82 7.58
CA GLY A 44 -12.56 -11.42 6.34
C GLY A 44 -11.70 -11.67 5.08
N PRO A 45 -12.11 -11.16 3.91
CA PRO A 45 -11.29 -11.27 2.69
C PRO A 45 -9.88 -10.73 2.89
N PHE A 46 -8.89 -11.42 2.32
CA PHE A 46 -7.47 -11.18 2.64
C PHE A 46 -6.56 -11.30 1.41
N ILE A 47 -5.37 -10.70 1.53
CA ILE A 47 -4.27 -10.80 0.55
C ILE A 47 -2.99 -11.13 1.34
N ILE A 48 -2.26 -12.13 0.88
CA ILE A 48 -0.92 -12.49 1.32
C ILE A 48 0.03 -12.11 0.18
N MET A 49 0.98 -11.26 0.47
CA MET A 49 1.89 -10.69 -0.52
C MET A 49 3.29 -10.54 0.07
N GLU A 50 4.28 -10.38 -0.81
CA GLU A 50 5.65 -10.11 -0.39
C GLU A 50 5.75 -8.80 0.41
N TYR A 51 6.67 -8.77 1.37
CA TYR A 51 7.05 -7.53 2.01
C TYR A 51 7.98 -6.76 1.07
N MET A 52 7.60 -5.54 0.70
CA MET A 52 8.53 -4.67 -0.01
C MET A 52 9.39 -3.93 1.00
N ASP A 53 10.70 -4.19 0.95
CA ASP A 53 11.66 -3.49 1.77
C ASP A 53 11.66 -2.00 1.42
N HIS A 54 11.57 -1.15 2.43
CA HIS A 54 11.51 0.29 2.27
C HIS A 54 12.08 0.97 3.52
N HIS A 55 12.85 2.03 3.31
CA HIS A 55 13.39 2.83 4.40
C HIS A 55 12.33 3.74 5.04
N THR A 56 11.38 4.23 4.23
CA THR A 56 10.35 5.19 4.62
C THR A 56 9.19 5.15 3.62
N ASN A 57 8.12 5.91 3.85
CA ASN A 57 7.02 6.08 2.89
C ASN A 57 6.89 7.56 2.47
N MET A 58 6.30 7.79 1.31
CA MET A 58 6.11 9.13 0.75
C MET A 58 5.38 10.09 1.70
N TYR A 59 4.45 9.58 2.51
CA TYR A 59 3.70 10.38 3.48
C TYR A 59 4.57 10.84 4.66
N ASP A 60 5.59 10.07 5.02
CA ASP A 60 6.59 10.44 6.03
C ASP A 60 7.59 11.45 5.49
N VAL A 61 8.07 11.24 4.27
CA VAL A 61 9.10 12.07 3.63
C VAL A 61 8.57 13.47 3.30
N LEU A 62 7.41 13.55 2.67
CA LEU A 62 6.89 14.82 2.16
C LEU A 62 6.14 15.66 3.19
N ASN A 63 6.10 15.25 4.47
CA ASN A 63 5.33 15.95 5.48
C ASN A 63 6.09 17.13 6.08
N THR A 64 5.37 18.21 6.43
CA THR A 64 5.92 19.35 7.16
C THR A 64 6.72 18.92 8.41
N PRO A 65 7.98 19.34 8.55
CA PRO A 65 8.81 19.07 9.73
C PRO A 65 8.18 19.55 11.03
N GLY A 66 8.45 18.85 12.14
CA GLY A 66 8.00 19.23 13.48
C GLY A 66 6.51 19.00 13.77
N ARG A 67 5.71 18.54 12.80
CA ARG A 67 4.31 18.17 13.04
C ARG A 67 4.19 16.84 13.79
N SER A 68 3.39 16.85 14.86
CA SER A 68 3.06 15.63 15.61
C SER A 68 2.27 14.64 14.75
N ARG A 69 2.55 13.35 14.91
CA ARG A 69 1.81 12.24 14.28
C ARG A 69 0.33 12.19 14.68
N ALA A 70 -0.07 12.89 15.75
CA ALA A 70 -1.47 12.97 16.20
C ALA A 70 -2.34 13.81 15.24
N TYR A 71 -1.73 14.67 14.42
CA TYR A 71 -2.44 15.49 13.44
C TYR A 71 -2.27 14.94 12.03
N ARG A 72 -3.26 15.20 11.17
CA ARG A 72 -3.17 14.87 9.75
C ARG A 72 -1.96 15.58 9.15
N ARG A 73 -1.03 14.81 8.59
CA ARG A 73 0.14 15.35 7.90
C ARG A 73 -0.28 16.09 6.64
N ILE A 74 0.45 17.16 6.33
CA ILE A 74 0.24 18.00 5.15
C ILE A 74 1.56 18.03 4.41
N LEU A 75 1.49 18.01 3.09
CA LEU A 75 2.64 18.19 2.21
C LEU A 75 3.35 19.49 2.60
N ASP A 76 4.65 19.43 2.87
CA ASP A 76 5.45 20.61 3.12
C ASP A 76 5.46 21.50 1.86
N PRO A 77 4.88 22.72 1.90
CA PRO A 77 4.87 23.60 0.74
C PRO A 77 6.27 24.12 0.39
N ASP A 78 7.21 24.07 1.34
CA ASP A 78 8.57 24.55 1.18
C ASP A 78 9.57 23.39 0.97
N PHE A 79 9.07 22.19 0.58
CA PHE A 79 9.93 21.04 0.30
C PHE A 79 10.87 21.34 -0.86
N ASP A 80 12.17 21.07 -0.67
CA ASP A 80 13.19 21.31 -1.68
C ASP A 80 13.00 20.38 -2.90
N GLU A 81 12.87 20.96 -4.09
CA GLU A 81 12.63 20.20 -5.32
C GLU A 81 13.84 19.33 -5.68
N ASP A 82 15.06 19.82 -5.44
CA ASP A 82 16.28 19.05 -5.67
C ASP A 82 16.38 17.86 -4.71
N GLU A 83 15.84 17.96 -3.49
CA GLU A 83 15.71 16.84 -2.55
C GLU A 83 14.67 15.83 -3.04
N LEU A 84 13.55 16.29 -3.61
CA LEU A 84 12.49 15.42 -4.15
C LEU A 84 12.99 14.56 -5.31
N GLU A 85 13.79 15.12 -6.22
CA GLU A 85 14.39 14.39 -7.34
C GLU A 85 15.41 13.34 -6.91
N ARG A 86 15.97 13.45 -5.70
CA ARG A 86 16.97 12.54 -5.15
C ARG A 86 16.39 11.35 -4.37
N LEU A 87 15.09 11.35 -4.09
CA LEU A 87 14.37 10.27 -3.41
C LEU A 87 14.14 9.06 -4.33
#